data_AF-A0A8B6EX64-F1
#
_entry.id   AF-A0A8B6EX64-F1
#
_cell.length_a   1.000
_cell.length_b   1.000
_cell.length_c   1.000
_cell.angle_alpha   90.00
_cell.angle_beta   90.00
_cell.angle_gamma   90.00
#
_symmetry.space_group_name_H-M   'P 1'
#
loop_
_entity.id
_entity.type
_entity.pdbx_description
1 polymer ?
#
loop_
_entity_poly.entity_id
_entity_poly.type
_entity_poly.pdbx_seq_one_letter_code
_entity_poly.pdbx_strand_id
1 'polypeptide(L)'
;MYGGRFDKIEIMAFIADKTGITRQQNGALPEGAGLLKEMDELIKANKNTIASGKKMKKIVQKAKEFLEYYDDRDMQEIAEYYVYLLEEVEYHEETSVIDDERYYLIRELVDPKGPRQRELLLKKQNVVRQFFDIMGDKLLKRNSKQSPIVKAKEPRPHNHNHDKIHRHEEL
;
A
#
# COMPACT_ATOMS: atom_id res chain seq x y z
N MET A 1 33.46 18.51 -27.28
CA MET A 1 34.04 17.82 -26.12
C MET A 1 32.98 17.78 -25.03
N TYR A 2 32.34 16.64 -24.80
CA TYR A 2 31.35 16.47 -23.73
C TYR A 2 32.10 16.06 -22.46
N GLY A 3 32.51 17.06 -21.67
CA GLY A 3 33.19 16.91 -20.38
C GLY A 3 32.42 17.63 -19.27
N GLY A 4 31.08 17.53 -19.28
CA GLY A 4 30.25 18.06 -18.21
C GLY A 4 30.40 17.19 -16.97
N ARG A 5 30.77 17.79 -15.84
CA ARG A 5 30.81 17.11 -14.54
C ARG A 5 29.43 16.51 -14.28
N PHE A 6 29.35 15.19 -14.18
CA PHE A 6 28.16 14.46 -13.74
C PHE A 6 27.77 14.96 -12.35
N ASP A 7 26.86 15.94 -12.28
CA ASP A 7 26.39 16.46 -11.01
C ASP A 7 25.31 15.50 -10.46
N LYS A 8 25.43 15.14 -9.18
CA LYS A 8 24.48 14.24 -8.52
C LYS A 8 23.04 14.76 -8.63
N ILE A 9 22.89 16.08 -8.69
CA ILE A 9 21.59 16.75 -8.82
C ILE A 9 20.96 16.44 -10.18
N GLU A 10 21.74 16.45 -11.26
CA GLU A 10 21.26 16.14 -12.62
C GLU A 10 20.89 14.65 -12.76
N ILE A 11 21.64 13.75 -12.10
CA ILE A 11 21.28 12.33 -12.05
C ILE A 11 19.99 12.11 -11.28
N MET A 12 19.81 12.78 -10.13
CA MET A 12 18.59 12.65 -9.33
C MET A 12 17.37 13.25 -10.04
N ALA A 13 17.56 14.36 -10.76
CA ALA A 13 16.52 14.94 -11.60
C ALA A 13 16.18 14.03 -12.79
N PHE A 14 17.17 13.41 -13.44
CA PHE A 14 16.96 12.45 -14.51
C PHE A 14 16.26 11.17 -14.04
N ILE A 15 16.62 10.65 -12.86
CA ILE A 15 15.94 9.51 -12.23
C ILE A 15 14.49 9.92 -11.92
N ALA A 16 14.26 11.07 -11.30
CA ALA A 16 12.92 11.56 -11.00
C ALA A 16 12.05 11.74 -12.27
N ASP A 17 12.63 12.26 -13.35
CA ASP A 17 11.97 12.47 -14.64
C ASP A 17 11.66 11.17 -15.38
N LYS A 18 12.50 10.13 -15.21
CA LYS A 18 12.32 8.82 -15.85
C LYS A 18 11.51 7.81 -15.04
N THR A 19 11.44 7.94 -13.73
CA THR A 19 10.78 6.97 -12.85
C THR A 19 9.67 7.55 -11.99
N GLY A 20 9.42 8.87 -12.05
CA GLY A 20 8.46 9.56 -11.17
C GLY A 20 8.92 9.67 -9.70
N ILE A 21 10.16 9.28 -9.39
CA ILE A 21 10.66 9.19 -8.02
C ILE A 21 11.34 10.50 -7.60
N THR A 22 10.67 11.29 -6.77
CA THR A 22 11.33 12.37 -6.02
C THR A 22 12.08 11.77 -4.83
N ARG A 23 13.40 11.94 -4.76
CA ARG A 23 14.23 11.60 -3.59
C ARG A 23 14.70 12.87 -2.89
N GLN A 24 14.91 12.80 -1.59
CA GLN A 24 15.55 13.87 -0.82
C GLN A 24 17.03 14.00 -1.23
N GLN A 25 17.66 15.15 -0.93
CA GLN A 25 19.07 15.43 -1.27
C GLN A 25 20.06 14.40 -0.70
N ASN A 26 19.69 13.70 0.37
CA ASN A 26 20.45 12.61 0.99
C ASN A 26 20.21 11.23 0.33
N GLY A 27 19.38 11.14 -0.71
CA GLY A 27 19.01 9.90 -1.38
C GLY A 27 17.89 9.09 -0.70
N ALA A 28 17.31 9.61 0.39
CA ALA A 28 16.17 9.01 1.06
C ALA A 28 14.86 9.26 0.30
N LEU A 29 13.86 8.40 0.53
CA LEU A 29 12.50 8.66 0.08
C LEU A 29 11.89 9.82 0.90
N PRO A 30 11.06 10.67 0.29
CA PRO A 30 10.30 11.67 1.03
C PRO A 30 9.33 10.99 2.00
N GLU A 31 9.03 11.66 3.12
CA GLU A 31 8.16 11.10 4.17
C GLU A 31 6.74 10.76 3.70
N GLY A 32 6.28 11.36 2.59
CA GLY A 32 4.99 11.07 1.96
C GLY A 32 5.06 10.10 0.76
N ALA A 33 6.19 9.44 0.51
CA ALA A 33 6.30 8.49 -0.60
C ALA A 33 5.30 7.34 -0.44
N GLY A 34 4.50 7.08 -1.47
CA GLY A 34 3.46 6.04 -1.43
C GLY A 34 2.13 6.48 -0.81
N LEU A 35 1.96 7.76 -0.48
CA LEU A 35 0.66 8.30 -0.10
C LEU A 35 -0.13 8.68 -1.35
N LEU A 36 -1.39 8.25 -1.39
CA LEU A 36 -2.31 8.51 -2.50
C LEU A 36 -3.44 9.36 -1.96
N LYS A 37 -3.54 10.60 -2.44
CA LYS A 37 -4.41 11.62 -1.85
C LYS A 37 -5.87 11.19 -1.82
N GLU A 38 -6.36 10.61 -2.90
CA GLU A 38 -7.73 10.15 -3.08
C GLU A 38 -8.07 9.02 -2.09
N MET A 39 -7.11 8.11 -1.85
CA MET A 39 -7.25 7.03 -0.86
C MET A 39 -7.25 7.58 0.56
N ASP A 40 -6.34 8.50 0.86
CA ASP A 40 -6.25 9.16 2.17
C ASP A 40 -7.51 9.93 2.52
N GLU A 41 -8.07 10.67 1.56
CA GLU A 41 -9.32 11.39 1.70
C GLU A 41 -10.50 10.43 1.93
N LEU A 42 -10.53 9.29 1.23
CA LEU A 42 -11.52 8.25 1.44
C LEU A 42 -11.46 7.70 2.87
N ILE A 43 -10.26 7.37 3.35
CA ILE A 43 -10.06 6.85 4.72
C ILE A 43 -10.49 7.91 5.74
N LYS A 44 -10.03 9.15 5.58
CA LYS A 44 -10.34 10.26 6.48
C LYS A 44 -11.84 10.53 6.56
N ALA A 45 -12.54 10.51 5.43
CA ALA A 45 -13.99 10.69 5.37
C ALA A 45 -14.76 9.55 6.07
N ASN A 46 -14.20 8.33 6.07
CA ASN A 46 -14.87 7.13 6.58
C ASN A 46 -14.26 6.56 7.87
N LYS A 47 -13.37 7.31 8.54
CA LYS A 47 -12.58 6.83 9.69
C LYS A 47 -13.39 6.15 10.79
N ASN A 48 -14.62 6.60 11.05
CA ASN A 48 -15.48 6.00 12.07
C ASN A 48 -16.01 4.61 11.66
N THR A 49 -16.35 4.46 10.39
CA THR A 49 -16.81 3.19 9.80
C THR A 49 -15.65 2.21 9.76
N ILE A 50 -14.48 2.66 9.30
CA ILE A 50 -13.24 1.87 9.27
C ILE A 50 -12.86 1.41 10.68
N ALA A 51 -12.89 2.31 11.67
CA ALA A 51 -12.58 1.97 13.07
C ALA A 51 -13.50 0.89 13.64
N SER A 52 -14.72 0.80 13.13
CA SER A 52 -15.69 -0.20 13.57
C SER A 52 -15.56 -1.54 12.86
N GLY A 53 -14.92 -1.59 11.68
CA GLY A 53 -14.86 -2.73 10.77
C GLY A 53 -16.19 -3.07 10.07
N LYS A 54 -17.28 -2.39 10.41
CA LYS A 54 -18.64 -2.74 9.96
C LYS A 54 -19.08 -1.90 8.77
N LYS A 55 -19.90 -2.49 7.89
CA LYS A 55 -20.48 -1.85 6.69
C LYS A 55 -19.42 -1.29 5.73
N MET A 56 -18.27 -1.97 5.65
CA MET A 56 -17.11 -1.56 4.86
C MET A 56 -17.26 -1.74 3.35
N LYS A 57 -18.14 -2.63 2.89
CA LYS A 57 -18.37 -2.95 1.47
C LYS A 57 -18.40 -1.76 0.51
N LYS A 58 -19.08 -0.66 0.87
CA LYS A 58 -19.15 0.54 0.01
C LYS A 58 -17.83 1.31 -0.04
N ILE A 59 -17.07 1.30 1.05
CA ILE A 59 -15.76 1.95 1.15
C ILE A 59 -14.74 1.16 0.33
N VAL A 60 -14.72 -0.17 0.50
CA VAL A 60 -13.85 -1.07 -0.27
C VAL A 60 -14.14 -0.96 -1.77
N GLN A 61 -15.42 -0.96 -2.17
CA GLN A 61 -15.79 -0.80 -3.58
C GLN A 61 -15.28 0.54 -4.15
N LYS A 62 -15.45 1.64 -3.41
CA LYS A 62 -14.96 2.95 -3.84
C LYS A 62 -13.43 3.02 -3.91
N ALA A 63 -12.73 2.32 -3.02
CA ALA A 63 -11.28 2.20 -3.09
C ALA A 63 -10.84 1.43 -4.34
N LYS A 64 -11.56 0.37 -4.73
CA LYS A 64 -11.30 -0.39 -5.96
C LYS A 64 -11.50 0.45 -7.22
N GLU A 65 -12.53 1.31 -7.25
CA GLU A 65 -12.74 2.25 -8.35
C GLU A 65 -11.53 3.19 -8.52
N PHE A 66 -10.83 3.53 -7.43
CA PHE A 66 -9.63 4.36 -7.55
C PHE A 66 -8.45 3.68 -8.23
N LEU A 67 -8.40 2.33 -8.26
CA LEU A 67 -7.33 1.59 -8.95
C LEU A 67 -7.30 1.92 -10.45
N GLU A 68 -8.46 2.19 -11.04
CA GLU A 68 -8.62 2.45 -12.47
C GLU A 68 -8.02 3.80 -12.91
N TYR A 69 -7.70 4.71 -11.97
CA TYR A 69 -7.13 6.02 -12.29
C TYR A 69 -5.60 6.05 -12.28
N TYR A 70 -4.93 4.98 -11.84
CA TYR A 70 -3.48 4.95 -11.78
C TYR A 70 -2.92 4.17 -12.98
N ASP A 71 -2.23 4.86 -13.88
CA ASP A 71 -1.55 4.22 -15.03
C ASP A 71 -0.14 3.72 -14.68
N ASP A 72 0.48 4.31 -13.65
CA ASP A 72 1.82 3.93 -13.21
C ASP A 72 1.77 2.65 -12.37
N ARG A 73 2.60 1.67 -12.74
CA ARG A 73 2.62 0.35 -12.10
C ARG A 73 2.98 0.41 -10.61
N ASP A 74 3.92 1.27 -10.23
CA ASP A 74 4.32 1.40 -8.82
C ASP A 74 3.21 2.11 -8.02
N MET A 75 2.48 3.06 -8.61
CA MET A 75 1.29 3.66 -7.99
C MET A 75 0.13 2.67 -7.87
N GLN A 76 -0.12 1.84 -8.89
CA GLN A 76 -1.11 0.75 -8.84
C GLN A 76 -0.81 -0.22 -7.69
N GLU A 77 0.43 -0.67 -7.55
CA GLU A 77 0.82 -1.61 -6.48
C GLU A 77 0.60 -1.01 -5.09
N ILE A 78 0.78 0.30 -4.94
CA ILE A 78 0.45 1.02 -3.70
C ILE A 78 -1.06 1.15 -3.51
N ALA A 79 -1.82 1.48 -4.55
CA ALA A 79 -3.27 1.59 -4.48
C ALA A 79 -3.93 0.24 -4.15
N GLU A 80 -3.44 -0.85 -4.73
CA GLU A 80 -3.82 -2.22 -4.38
C GLU A 80 -3.56 -2.51 -2.90
N TYR A 81 -2.46 -2.00 -2.35
CA TYR A 81 -2.14 -2.16 -0.94
C TYR A 81 -3.11 -1.40 -0.02
N TYR A 82 -3.59 -0.20 -0.41
CA TYR A 82 -4.68 0.48 0.30
C TYR A 82 -5.95 -0.39 0.33
N VAL A 83 -6.33 -0.96 -0.81
CA VAL A 83 -7.52 -1.81 -0.93
C VAL A 83 -7.36 -3.05 -0.06
N TYR A 84 -6.20 -3.71 -0.11
CA TYR A 84 -5.87 -4.87 0.72
C TYR A 84 -6.12 -4.60 2.21
N LEU A 85 -5.61 -3.48 2.74
CA LEU A 85 -5.81 -3.12 4.15
C LEU A 85 -7.29 -2.93 4.50
N LEU A 86 -8.06 -2.29 3.61
CA LEU A 86 -9.50 -2.08 3.83
C LEU A 86 -10.29 -3.40 3.76
N GLU A 87 -9.90 -4.32 2.88
CA GLU A 87 -10.48 -5.66 2.80
C GLU A 87 -10.18 -6.50 4.06
N GLU A 88 -8.97 -6.42 4.59
CA GLU A 88 -8.61 -7.10 5.85
C GLU A 88 -9.44 -6.58 7.03
N VAL A 89 -9.62 -5.26 7.11
CA VAL A 89 -10.48 -4.64 8.13
C VAL A 89 -11.94 -5.04 7.96
N GLU A 90 -12.44 -5.14 6.72
CA GLU A 90 -13.79 -5.64 6.44
C GLU A 90 -13.95 -7.10 6.84
N TYR A 91 -12.99 -7.95 6.49
CA TYR A 91 -13.04 -9.38 6.72
C TYR A 91 -12.98 -9.74 8.20
N HIS A 92 -12.12 -9.06 8.96
CA HIS A 92 -11.95 -9.32 10.39
C HIS A 92 -12.89 -8.49 11.28
N GLU A 93 -13.60 -7.50 10.72
CA GLU A 93 -14.41 -6.50 11.45
C GLU A 93 -13.63 -5.76 12.56
N GLU A 94 -12.31 -5.69 12.44
CA GLU A 94 -11.43 -5.04 13.40
C GLU A 94 -10.21 -4.40 12.72
N THR A 95 -9.57 -3.48 13.44
CA THR A 95 -8.46 -2.68 12.90
C THR A 95 -7.09 -3.06 13.46
N SER A 96 -7.04 -4.06 14.34
CA SER A 96 -5.80 -4.71 14.80
C SER A 96 -4.95 -5.24 13.65
N VAL A 97 -5.58 -5.63 12.54
CA VAL A 97 -4.93 -6.10 11.32
C VAL A 97 -3.93 -5.08 10.74
N ILE A 98 -4.19 -3.79 10.93
CA ILE A 98 -3.29 -2.70 10.50
C ILE A 98 -2.04 -2.64 11.41
N ASP A 99 -2.21 -2.95 12.69
CA ASP A 99 -1.10 -3.02 13.66
C ASP A 99 -0.22 -4.25 13.41
N ASP A 100 -0.84 -5.40 13.12
CA ASP A 100 -0.13 -6.62 12.73
C ASP A 100 0.70 -6.40 11.46
N GLU A 101 0.11 -5.75 10.46
CA GLU A 101 0.80 -5.42 9.23
C GLU A 101 1.97 -4.45 9.46
N ARG A 102 1.83 -3.49 10.39
CA ARG A 102 2.96 -2.63 10.81
C ARG A 102 4.13 -3.47 11.33
N TYR A 103 3.87 -4.45 12.20
CA TYR A 103 4.92 -5.34 12.72
C TYR A 103 5.53 -6.21 11.63
N TYR A 104 4.70 -6.73 10.72
CA TYR A 104 5.15 -7.51 9.57
C TYR A 104 6.12 -6.69 8.70
N LEU A 105 5.75 -5.47 8.31
CA LEU A 105 6.61 -4.60 7.50
C LEU A 105 7.93 -4.25 8.19
N ILE A 106 7.90 -3.96 9.50
CA ILE A 106 9.13 -3.67 10.26
C ILE A 106 10.08 -4.87 10.21
N ARG A 107 9.57 -6.08 10.40
CA ARG A 107 10.37 -7.30 10.31
C ARG A 107 10.93 -7.51 8.90
N GLU A 108 10.10 -7.36 7.88
CA GLU A 108 10.48 -7.53 6.47
C GLU A 108 11.51 -6.49 5.99
N LEU A 109 11.59 -5.32 6.64
CA LEU A 109 12.58 -4.27 6.35
C LEU A 109 13.96 -4.55 6.94
N VAL A 110 14.07 -5.44 7.94
CA VAL A 110 15.35 -5.87 8.53
C VAL A 110 16.07 -6.85 7.61
N ASP A 111 15.33 -7.67 6.86
CA ASP A 111 15.90 -8.66 5.95
C ASP A 111 16.61 -8.01 4.76
N PRO A 112 17.74 -8.58 4.29
CA PRO A 112 18.49 -8.05 3.15
C PRO A 112 17.65 -8.17 1.88
N LYS A 113 17.20 -7.02 1.35
CA LYS A 113 16.36 -6.92 0.15
C LYS A 113 16.98 -6.05 -0.92
N GLY A 114 16.61 -6.33 -2.18
CA GLY A 114 16.97 -5.50 -3.31
C GLY A 114 16.43 -4.07 -3.17
N PRO A 115 17.08 -3.05 -3.77
CA PRO A 115 16.71 -1.64 -3.61
C PRO A 115 15.25 -1.34 -3.91
N ARG A 116 14.70 -1.93 -4.99
CA ARG A 116 13.29 -1.75 -5.39
C ARG A 116 12.32 -2.31 -4.35
N GLN A 117 12.58 -3.52 -3.86
CA GLN A 117 11.71 -4.17 -2.88
C GLN A 117 11.72 -3.45 -1.55
N ARG A 118 12.89 -2.95 -1.13
CA ARG A 118 13.02 -2.12 0.07
C ARG A 118 12.25 -0.81 -0.08
N GLU A 119 12.34 -0.15 -1.23
CA GLU A 119 11.58 1.07 -1.52
C GLU A 119 10.07 0.84 -1.46
N LEU A 120 9.58 -0.24 -2.06
CA LEU A 120 8.17 -0.61 -1.99
C LEU A 120 7.71 -0.82 -0.53
N LEU A 121 8.50 -1.52 0.29
CA LEU A 121 8.18 -1.73 1.71
C LEU A 121 8.13 -0.43 2.50
N LEU A 122 9.01 0.53 2.20
CA LEU A 122 8.98 1.86 2.81
C LEU A 122 7.73 2.63 2.40
N LYS A 123 7.32 2.57 1.13
CA LYS A 123 6.05 3.16 0.66
C LYS A 123 4.85 2.52 1.39
N LYS A 124 4.82 1.19 1.51
CA LYS A 124 3.79 0.46 2.28
C LYS A 124 3.79 0.85 3.76
N GLN A 125 4.96 1.05 4.36
CA GLN A 125 5.08 1.52 5.74
C GLN A 125 4.47 2.93 5.92
N ASN A 126 4.68 3.83 4.95
CA ASN A 126 4.06 5.15 4.98
C ASN A 126 2.53 5.06 4.87
N VAL A 127 1.99 4.18 4.03
CA VAL A 127 0.54 3.90 3.98
C VAL A 127 0.02 3.46 5.34
N VAL A 128 0.65 2.45 5.96
CA VAL A 128 0.23 1.96 7.29
C VAL A 128 0.29 3.08 8.33
N ARG A 129 1.38 3.87 8.33
CA ARG A 129 1.53 5.03 9.21
C ARG A 129 0.39 6.04 9.02
N GLN A 130 -0.02 6.30 7.78
CA GLN A 130 -1.11 7.22 7.47
C GLN A 130 -2.46 6.74 8.03
N PHE A 131 -2.72 5.43 8.04
CA PHE A 131 -3.88 4.88 8.76
C PHE A 131 -3.82 5.22 10.25
N PHE A 132 -2.64 5.10 10.88
CA PHE A 132 -2.45 5.51 12.29
C PHE A 132 -2.68 7.00 12.51
N ASP A 133 -2.15 7.85 11.64
CA ASP A 133 -2.29 9.31 11.75
C ASP A 133 -3.75 9.76 11.57
N ILE A 134 -4.50 9.14 10.64
CA ILE A 134 -5.91 9.46 10.38
C ILE A 134 -6.83 8.96 11.50
N MET A 135 -6.57 7.76 12.02
CA MET A 135 -7.47 7.06 12.95
C MET A 135 -7.14 7.38 14.42
N GLY A 136 -5.90 7.75 14.72
CA GLY A 136 -5.40 8.09 16.06
C GLY A 136 -5.67 6.99 17.09
N ASP A 137 -6.11 7.39 18.29
CA ASP A 137 -6.44 6.49 19.40
C ASP A 137 -7.45 5.39 19.09
N LYS A 138 -8.23 5.50 17.99
CA LYS A 138 -9.24 4.50 17.64
C LYS A 138 -8.63 3.16 17.22
N LEU A 139 -7.39 3.16 16.73
CA LEU A 139 -6.63 1.94 16.47
C LEU A 139 -6.09 1.32 17.76
N LEU A 140 -5.74 2.14 18.75
CA LEU A 140 -5.12 1.71 19.99
C LEU A 140 -6.12 1.21 21.05
N LYS A 141 -7.38 1.69 21.01
CA LYS A 141 -8.39 1.45 22.06
C LYS A 141 -9.09 0.07 22.04
N ARG A 142 -8.80 -0.81 21.08
CA ARG A 142 -9.34 -2.20 21.06
C ARG A 142 -8.33 -3.29 21.44
N ASN A 143 -7.11 -2.92 21.85
CA ASN A 143 -6.07 -3.88 22.20
C ASN A 143 -6.15 -4.33 23.67
N SER A 144 -6.91 -5.40 23.92
CA SER A 144 -6.67 -6.29 25.07
C SER A 144 -6.51 -7.76 24.67
N LYS A 145 -6.59 -8.10 23.37
CA LYS A 145 -6.40 -9.46 22.87
C LYS A 145 -5.53 -9.42 21.61
N GLN A 146 -4.47 -10.22 21.60
CA GLN A 146 -3.63 -10.45 20.41
C GLN A 146 -4.52 -10.91 19.24
N SER A 147 -4.33 -10.26 18.11
CA SER A 147 -5.05 -10.50 16.86
C SER A 147 -4.68 -11.86 16.24
N PRO A 148 -5.63 -12.57 15.62
CA PRO A 148 -5.45 -13.94 15.11
C PRO A 148 -4.50 -14.08 13.90
N ILE A 149 -4.02 -12.99 13.30
CA ILE A 149 -3.14 -13.02 12.11
C ILE A 149 -1.81 -13.74 12.38
N VAL A 150 -1.29 -13.68 13.61
CA VAL A 150 -0.06 -14.41 13.98
C VAL A 150 -0.27 -15.93 13.98
N LYS A 151 -1.51 -16.43 13.88
CA LYS A 151 -1.82 -17.88 13.95
C LYS A 151 -2.30 -18.53 12.65
N ALA A 152 -2.64 -17.79 11.60
CA ALA A 152 -3.18 -18.41 10.39
C ALA A 152 -2.72 -17.72 9.09
N LYS A 153 -1.64 -18.24 8.49
CA LYS A 153 -1.58 -18.36 7.03
C LYS A 153 -2.65 -19.39 6.61
N GLU A 154 -3.92 -19.04 6.70
CA GLU A 154 -4.94 -19.79 5.96
C GLU A 154 -4.91 -19.31 4.51
N PRO A 155 -4.75 -20.21 3.53
CA PRO A 155 -4.81 -19.82 2.13
C PRO A 155 -6.24 -19.37 1.82
N ARG A 156 -6.39 -18.09 1.43
CA ARG A 156 -7.62 -17.59 0.81
C ARG A 156 -8.02 -18.55 -0.35
N PRO A 157 -9.31 -18.83 -0.58
CA PRO A 157 -9.73 -19.41 -1.85
C PRO A 157 -9.49 -18.37 -2.96
N HIS A 158 -8.47 -18.60 -3.80
CA HIS A 158 -8.24 -17.86 -5.03
C HIS A 158 -9.47 -17.99 -5.94
N ASN A 159 -10.25 -16.91 -6.10
CA ASN A 159 -11.13 -16.74 -7.25
C ASN A 159 -10.34 -16.04 -8.36
N HIS A 160 -9.44 -16.78 -9.00
CA HIS A 160 -8.94 -16.43 -10.33
C HIS A 160 -9.92 -17.02 -11.35
N ASN A 161 -10.82 -16.17 -11.85
CA ASN A 161 -11.65 -16.47 -13.01
C ASN A 161 -11.40 -15.39 -14.06
N HIS A 162 -10.25 -15.47 -14.70
CA HIS A 162 -9.96 -14.83 -15.98
C HIS A 162 -9.10 -15.80 -16.78
N ASP A 163 -9.72 -16.88 -17.25
CA ASP A 163 -9.36 -17.50 -18.51
C ASP A 163 -10.45 -18.50 -18.91
N LYS A 164 -11.44 -17.99 -19.65
CA LYS A 164 -12.23 -18.81 -20.55
C LYS A 164 -12.16 -18.23 -21.96
N ILE A 165 -11.36 -18.93 -22.76
CA ILE A 165 -11.69 -19.36 -24.12
C ILE A 165 -11.65 -18.25 -25.19
N HIS A 166 -10.48 -18.09 -25.81
CA HIS A 166 -10.40 -17.93 -27.26
C HIS A 166 -9.23 -18.75 -27.80
N ARG A 167 -9.54 -19.99 -28.19
CA ARG A 167 -8.84 -20.65 -29.30
C ARG A 167 -9.91 -21.15 -30.24
N HIS A 168 -10.13 -20.38 -31.30
CA HIS A 168 -10.72 -20.90 -32.52
C HIS A 168 -9.78 -21.98 -33.06
N GLU A 169 -10.34 -23.17 -33.26
CA GLU A 169 -9.74 -24.21 -34.10
C GLU A 169 -9.69 -23.67 -35.54
N GLU A 170 -8.50 -23.66 -36.11
CA GLU A 170 -8.30 -23.70 -37.56
C GLU A 170 -7.41 -24.92 -37.85
N LEU A 171 -7.90 -25.73 -38.81
CA LEU A 171 -7.30 -26.85 -39.54
C LEU A 171 -7.40 -28.25 -38.92
#